data_AF-A0A2X0IGT9-F1
#
_entry.id   AF-A0A2X0IGT9-F1
#
_cell.length_a   1.000
_cell.length_b   1.000
_cell.length_c   1.000
_cell.angle_alpha   90.00
_cell.angle_beta   90.00
_cell.angle_gamma   90.00
#
_symmetry.space_group_name_H-M   'P 1'
#
loop_
_entity.id
_entity.type
_entity.pdbx_description
1 polymer ?
#
loop_
_entity_poly.entity_id
_entity_poly.type
_entity_poly.pdbx_seq_one_letter_code
_entity_poly.pdbx_strand_id
1 'polypeptide(L)'
;MTTVAPTVKPLLYLDVDGVLNPVCPRPGSGYTRHRLLRSEVLLSSAHGAWLRELSEVYELAWASTWESWANQCIAPLLGIPALPWVACGGANSGAPDGDFAPIARHAAGRPFAWVDDLIPPRLLRRYADRSDVLLLPVEPGQGLRRRRTRAEPRGPWWP
;
A
#
# COMPACT_ATOMS: atom_id res chain seq x y z
N MET A 1 -33.09 10.73 -16.66
CA MET A 1 -32.40 10.56 -15.36
C MET A 1 -31.45 9.39 -15.51
N THR A 2 -30.16 9.65 -15.71
CA THR A 2 -29.15 8.59 -15.84
C THR A 2 -28.65 8.28 -14.44
N THR A 3 -29.14 7.19 -13.86
CA THR A 3 -28.59 6.65 -12.61
C THR A 3 -27.17 6.19 -12.90
N VAL A 4 -26.18 6.93 -12.42
CA VAL A 4 -24.80 6.45 -12.38
C VAL A 4 -24.79 5.29 -11.37
N ALA A 5 -24.61 4.06 -11.86
CA ALA A 5 -24.40 2.92 -10.97
C ALA A 5 -23.24 3.26 -10.01
N PRO A 6 -23.33 2.91 -8.71
CA PRO A 6 -22.22 3.15 -7.80
C PRO A 6 -20.98 2.45 -8.37
N THR A 7 -19.98 3.23 -8.76
CA THR A 7 -18.69 2.72 -9.19
C THR A 7 -18.07 1.98 -8.00
N VAL A 8 -17.90 0.66 -8.16
CA VAL A 8 -17.16 -0.17 -7.20
C VAL A 8 -15.80 0.49 -6.96
N LYS A 9 -15.43 0.70 -5.69
CA LYS A 9 -14.17 1.36 -5.36
C LYS A 9 -12.99 0.56 -5.95
N PRO A 10 -11.94 1.20 -6.46
CA PRO A 10 -10.71 0.50 -6.79
C PRO A 10 -10.10 -0.15 -5.53
N LEU A 11 -9.28 -1.19 -5.74
CA LEU A 11 -8.56 -1.85 -4.64
C LEU A 11 -7.23 -1.13 -4.36
N LEU A 12 -6.78 -1.15 -3.11
CA LEU A 12 -5.43 -0.75 -2.73
C LEU A 12 -4.77 -1.91 -1.97
N TYR A 13 -3.80 -2.53 -2.60
CA TYR A 13 -2.98 -3.59 -2.03
C TYR A 13 -1.76 -3.00 -1.33
N LEU A 14 -1.52 -3.44 -0.10
CA LEU A 14 -0.54 -2.84 0.78
C LEU A 14 0.37 -3.90 1.40
N ASP A 15 1.67 -3.74 1.18
CA ASP A 15 2.68 -4.50 1.92
C ASP A 15 2.99 -3.88 3.29
N VAL A 16 3.64 -4.64 4.16
CA VAL A 16 4.07 -4.25 5.50
C VAL A 16 5.56 -3.97 5.52
N ASP A 17 6.41 -4.97 5.25
CA ASP A 17 7.87 -4.82 5.36
C ASP A 17 8.40 -3.92 4.23
N GLY A 18 9.31 -3.00 4.54
CA GLY A 18 9.75 -1.99 3.57
C GLY A 18 8.70 -0.90 3.24
N VAL A 19 7.43 -1.10 3.58
CA VAL A 19 6.36 -0.12 3.36
C VAL A 19 5.89 0.53 4.66
N LEU A 20 5.07 -0.17 5.45
CA LEU A 20 4.61 0.32 6.74
C LEU A 20 5.67 0.14 7.83
N ASN A 21 6.47 -0.91 7.70
CA ASN A 21 7.61 -1.27 8.54
C ASN A 21 8.92 -0.97 7.79
N PRO A 22 9.43 0.27 7.85
CA PRO A 22 10.66 0.65 7.17
C PRO A 22 11.90 -0.02 7.78
N VAL A 23 12.94 -0.18 6.98
CA VAL A 23 14.22 -0.78 7.39
C VAL A 23 15.06 0.17 8.24
N CYS A 24 15.18 1.44 7.84
CA CYS A 24 16.04 2.42 8.50
C CYS A 24 15.48 3.84 8.37
N PRO A 25 14.32 4.09 9.01
CA PRO A 25 13.66 5.38 8.87
C PRO A 25 14.51 6.47 9.52
N ARG A 26 14.47 7.68 8.96
CA ARG A 26 15.18 8.84 9.55
C ARG A 26 14.75 9.06 11.01
N PRO A 27 15.65 9.47 11.91
CA PRO A 27 15.28 9.86 13.26
C PRO A 27 14.16 10.90 13.28
N GLY A 28 13.23 10.78 14.24
CA GLY A 28 12.11 11.72 14.39
C GLY A 28 10.96 11.55 13.39
N SER A 29 10.99 10.52 12.53
CA SER A 29 9.92 10.23 11.56
C SER A 29 8.63 9.65 12.16
N GLY A 30 8.56 9.51 13.49
CA GLY A 30 7.33 9.13 14.20
C GLY A 30 7.00 7.63 14.16
N TYR A 31 8.00 6.77 13.97
CA TYR A 31 7.84 5.33 14.13
C TYR A 31 8.09 4.90 15.58
N THR A 32 7.25 3.99 16.06
CA THR A 32 7.38 3.31 17.34
C THR A 32 7.77 1.85 17.11
N ARG A 33 8.66 1.33 17.96
CA ARG A 33 9.11 -0.07 17.88
C ARG A 33 8.14 -0.99 18.63
N HIS A 34 7.77 -2.08 17.99
CA HIS A 34 6.95 -3.14 18.57
C HIS A 34 7.63 -4.49 18.38
N ARG A 35 7.49 -5.37 19.37
CA ARG A 35 7.91 -6.77 19.24
C ARG A 35 6.68 -7.62 18.92
N LEU A 36 6.60 -8.10 17.69
CA LEU A 36 5.47 -8.89 17.19
C LEU A 36 5.99 -10.24 16.72
N LEU A 37 5.32 -11.32 17.15
CA LEU A 37 5.78 -12.69 16.92
C LEU A 37 7.24 -12.85 17.39
N ARG A 38 8.18 -13.10 16.47
CA ARG A 38 9.62 -13.23 16.74
C ARG A 38 10.46 -12.10 16.13
N SER A 39 9.83 -11.00 15.72
CA SER A 39 10.46 -9.90 14.99
C SER A 39 10.21 -8.55 15.65
N GLU A 40 11.09 -7.59 15.37
CA GLU A 40 10.85 -6.17 15.67
C GLU A 40 10.25 -5.49 14.43
N VAL A 41 9.19 -4.73 14.64
CA VAL A 41 8.58 -3.87 13.60
C VAL A 41 8.55 -2.43 14.06
N LEU A 42 8.66 -1.51 13.11
CA LEU A 42 8.52 -0.08 13.29
C LEU A 42 7.20 0.36 12.66
N LEU A 43 6.27 0.89 13.45
CA LEU A 43 4.97 1.35 12.93
C LEU A 43 4.72 2.79 13.32
N SER A 44 4.02 3.52 12.45
CA SER A 44 3.59 4.89 12.73
C SER A 44 2.07 4.98 12.85
N SER A 45 1.57 5.56 13.93
CA SER A 45 0.14 5.85 14.08
C SER A 45 -0.39 6.81 13.01
N ALA A 46 0.50 7.63 12.40
CA ALA A 46 0.16 8.49 11.27
C ALA A 46 -0.29 7.67 10.06
N HIS A 47 0.31 6.49 9.81
CA HIS A 47 -0.11 5.61 8.73
C HIS A 47 -1.54 5.12 8.93
N GLY A 48 -1.95 4.83 10.16
CA GLY A 48 -3.34 4.49 10.47
C GLY A 48 -4.35 5.58 10.11
N ALA A 49 -3.99 6.86 10.28
CA ALA A 49 -4.82 7.96 9.80
C ALA A 49 -4.87 8.02 8.26
N TRP A 50 -3.72 7.88 7.58
CA TRP A 50 -3.67 7.92 6.12
C TRP A 50 -4.42 6.75 5.47
N LEU A 51 -4.36 5.56 6.04
CA LEU A 51 -5.10 4.40 5.55
C LEU A 51 -6.61 4.57 5.72
N ARG A 52 -7.06 5.20 6.81
CA ARG A 52 -8.48 5.57 6.97
C ARG A 52 -8.93 6.55 5.90
N GLU A 53 -8.15 7.60 5.62
CA GLU A 53 -8.44 8.53 4.50
C GLU A 53 -8.50 7.78 3.15
N LEU A 54 -7.52 6.90 2.88
CA LEU A 54 -7.50 6.11 1.64
C LEU A 54 -8.70 5.17 1.53
N SER A 55 -9.21 4.62 2.64
CA SER A 55 -10.38 3.74 2.64
C SER A 55 -11.68 4.43 2.21
N GLU A 56 -11.72 5.76 2.22
CA GLU A 56 -12.85 6.53 1.71
C GLU A 56 -12.99 6.37 0.18
N VAL A 57 -11.88 6.13 -0.52
CA VAL A 57 -11.83 6.01 -1.99
C VAL A 57 -11.37 4.65 -2.50
N TYR A 58 -10.67 3.86 -1.69
CA TYR A 58 -10.22 2.50 -2.01
C TYR A 58 -10.87 1.46 -1.09
N GLU A 59 -11.02 0.24 -1.58
CA GLU A 59 -11.11 -0.95 -0.73
C GLU A 59 -9.69 -1.45 -0.45
N LEU A 60 -9.29 -1.47 0.82
CA LEU A 60 -7.94 -1.86 1.21
C LEU A 60 -7.82 -3.38 1.34
N ALA A 61 -6.68 -3.93 0.95
CA ALA A 61 -6.31 -5.32 1.19
C ALA A 61 -4.82 -5.45 1.53
N TRP A 62 -4.49 -6.38 2.41
CA TRP A 62 -3.10 -6.75 2.64
C TRP A 62 -2.56 -7.55 1.45
N ALA A 63 -1.39 -7.18 0.98
CA ALA A 63 -0.58 -7.96 0.06
C ALA A 63 0.82 -8.04 0.65
N SER A 64 0.96 -8.89 1.67
CA SER A 64 2.16 -8.98 2.49
C SER A 64 2.38 -10.40 2.96
N THR A 65 3.64 -10.75 3.25
CA THR A 65 4.01 -12.04 3.87
C THR A 65 3.47 -12.19 5.29
N TRP A 66 2.96 -11.11 5.90
CA TRP A 66 2.21 -11.15 7.15
C TRP A 66 0.85 -11.82 7.00
N GLU A 67 0.26 -11.82 5.79
CA GLU A 67 -1.01 -12.47 5.50
C GLU A 67 -2.10 -12.13 6.55
N SER A 68 -2.82 -13.15 7.05
CA SER A 68 -3.82 -12.99 8.10
C SER A 68 -3.26 -12.48 9.44
N TRP A 69 -1.96 -12.62 9.71
CA TRP A 69 -1.34 -12.08 10.92
C TRP A 69 -1.29 -10.55 10.92
N ALA A 70 -1.33 -9.90 9.76
CA ALA A 70 -1.45 -8.45 9.69
C ALA A 70 -2.71 -7.95 10.43
N ASN A 71 -3.82 -8.66 10.33
CA ASN A 71 -5.05 -8.33 11.06
C ASN A 71 -4.94 -8.57 12.57
N GLN A 72 -4.14 -9.53 13.00
CA GLN A 72 -3.98 -9.88 14.41
C GLN A 72 -2.97 -8.98 15.12
N CYS A 73 -1.91 -8.56 14.43
CA CYS A 73 -0.76 -7.91 15.03
C CYS A 73 -0.59 -6.44 14.59
N ILE A 74 -0.86 -6.11 13.33
CA ILE A 74 -0.55 -4.80 12.75
C ILE A 74 -1.78 -3.87 12.75
N ALA A 75 -2.92 -4.35 12.25
CA ALA A 75 -4.14 -3.55 12.14
C ALA A 75 -4.57 -2.91 13.47
N PRO A 76 -4.53 -3.60 14.64
CA PRO A 76 -4.87 -2.99 15.93
C PRO A 76 -3.92 -1.84 16.32
N LEU A 77 -2.62 -1.97 16.02
CA LEU A 77 -1.63 -0.93 16.32
C LEU A 77 -1.78 0.31 15.43
N LEU A 78 -2.30 0.13 14.22
CA LEU A 78 -2.64 1.21 13.31
C LEU A 78 -4.06 1.77 13.56
N GLY A 79 -4.86 1.14 14.41
CA GLY A 79 -6.24 1.55 14.67
C GLY A 79 -7.15 1.45 13.43
N ILE A 80 -6.93 0.44 12.59
CA ILE A 80 -7.73 0.16 11.39
C ILE A 80 -8.48 -1.17 11.53
N PRO A 81 -9.62 -1.36 10.85
CA PRO A 81 -10.34 -2.63 10.87
C PRO A 81 -9.53 -3.73 10.19
N ALA A 82 -9.95 -4.98 10.41
CA ALA A 82 -9.41 -6.11 9.66
C ALA A 82 -9.67 -5.93 8.16
N LEU A 83 -8.68 -6.24 7.34
CA LEU A 83 -8.72 -6.15 5.88
C LEU A 83 -8.69 -7.54 5.24
N PRO A 84 -9.27 -7.72 4.03
CA PRO A 84 -8.96 -8.85 3.17
C PRO A 84 -7.45 -8.97 2.94
N TRP A 85 -6.96 -10.17 2.65
CA TRP A 85 -5.54 -10.39 2.38
C TRP A 85 -5.33 -11.34 1.22
N VAL A 86 -4.21 -11.15 0.52
CA VAL A 86 -3.73 -12.00 -0.57
C VAL A 86 -2.49 -12.73 -0.09
N ALA A 87 -2.40 -14.03 -0.36
CA ALA A 87 -1.20 -14.80 -0.07
C ALA A 87 -0.04 -14.30 -0.95
N CYS A 88 1.06 -13.97 -0.28
CA CYS A 88 2.26 -13.40 -0.89
C CYS A 88 3.46 -14.29 -0.56
N GLY A 89 4.23 -14.68 -1.57
CA GLY A 89 5.42 -15.52 -1.40
C GLY A 89 6.66 -14.71 -1.00
N GLY A 90 6.58 -13.37 -1.00
CA GLY A 90 7.68 -12.47 -0.67
C GLY A 90 8.85 -12.57 -1.66
N ALA A 91 10.01 -12.05 -1.25
CA ALA A 91 11.23 -12.03 -2.07
C ALA A 91 11.71 -13.42 -2.52
N ASN A 92 11.29 -14.49 -1.84
CA ASN A 92 11.70 -15.88 -2.11
C ASN A 92 10.70 -16.66 -2.97
N SER A 93 9.64 -16.01 -3.47
CA SER A 93 8.61 -16.69 -4.29
C SER A 93 9.16 -17.35 -5.56
N GLY A 94 10.32 -16.89 -6.06
CA GLY A 94 10.90 -17.34 -7.33
C GLY A 94 10.07 -16.96 -8.57
N ALA A 95 8.93 -16.30 -8.37
CA ALA A 95 8.05 -15.85 -9.43
C ALA A 95 8.70 -14.65 -10.13
N PRO A 96 8.72 -14.62 -11.47
CA PRO A 96 9.32 -13.52 -12.20
C PRO A 96 8.71 -12.17 -11.77
N ASP A 97 7.39 -12.09 -11.73
CA ASP A 97 6.69 -10.83 -11.44
C ASP A 97 6.34 -10.68 -9.94
N GLY A 98 7.01 -11.43 -9.06
CA GLY A 98 6.75 -11.46 -7.62
C GLY A 98 5.30 -11.80 -7.31
N ASP A 99 4.72 -11.05 -6.36
CA ASP A 99 3.33 -11.24 -5.91
C ASP A 99 2.27 -10.57 -6.80
N PHE A 100 2.65 -10.03 -7.97
CA PHE A 100 1.71 -9.37 -8.86
C PHE A 100 0.61 -10.32 -9.39
N ALA A 101 0.95 -11.56 -9.75
CA ALA A 101 -0.02 -12.51 -10.29
C ALA A 101 -1.14 -12.88 -9.30
N PRO A 102 -0.86 -13.25 -8.02
CA PRO A 102 -1.92 -13.46 -7.04
C PRO A 102 -2.73 -12.19 -6.76
N ILE A 103 -2.10 -11.01 -6.71
CA ILE A 103 -2.79 -9.71 -6.54
C ILE A 103 -3.76 -9.45 -7.70
N ALA A 104 -3.30 -9.58 -8.94
CA ALA A 104 -4.13 -9.35 -10.13
C ALA A 104 -5.30 -10.35 -10.20
N ARG A 105 -5.08 -11.60 -9.78
CA ARG A 105 -6.15 -12.62 -9.68
C ARG A 105 -7.18 -12.24 -8.63
N HIS A 106 -6.75 -11.81 -7.45
CA HIS A 106 -7.64 -11.34 -6.40
C HIS A 106 -8.42 -10.09 -6.83
N ALA A 107 -7.80 -9.20 -7.61
CA ALA A 107 -8.47 -8.01 -8.14
C ALA A 107 -9.60 -8.36 -9.12
N ALA A 108 -9.55 -9.52 -9.78
CA ALA A 108 -10.60 -10.04 -10.65
C ALA A 108 -11.09 -9.01 -11.71
N GLY A 109 -10.16 -8.24 -12.26
CA GLY A 109 -10.43 -7.19 -13.27
C GLY A 109 -10.88 -5.84 -12.70
N ARG A 110 -11.00 -5.69 -11.38
CA ARG A 110 -11.22 -4.39 -10.74
C ARG A 110 -9.96 -3.52 -10.86
N PRO A 111 -10.08 -2.20 -11.11
CA PRO A 111 -8.93 -1.31 -11.04
C PRO A 111 -8.27 -1.35 -9.65
N PHE A 112 -6.95 -1.28 -9.60
CA PHE A 112 -6.24 -1.34 -8.33
C PHE A 112 -4.93 -0.55 -8.31
N ALA A 113 -4.50 -0.19 -7.10
CA ALA A 113 -3.16 0.27 -6.80
C ALA A 113 -2.42 -0.78 -5.94
N TRP A 114 -1.10 -0.90 -6.12
CA TRP A 114 -0.24 -1.76 -5.30
C TRP A 114 0.95 -0.96 -4.76
N VAL A 115 1.08 -0.93 -3.44
CA VAL A 115 2.12 -0.19 -2.69
C VAL A 115 3.04 -1.21 -2.02
N ASP A 116 4.28 -1.28 -2.50
CA ASP A 116 5.23 -2.35 -2.18
C ASP A 116 6.66 -1.90 -2.55
N ASP A 117 7.68 -2.34 -1.82
CA ASP A 117 9.08 -2.00 -2.08
C ASP A 117 9.77 -2.97 -3.05
N LEU A 118 9.18 -4.15 -3.27
CA LEU A 118 9.68 -5.23 -4.12
C LEU A 118 9.07 -5.25 -5.52
N ILE A 119 8.34 -4.19 -5.93
CA ILE A 119 7.76 -4.09 -7.28
C ILE A 119 8.87 -4.17 -8.35
N PRO A 120 8.88 -5.23 -9.20
CA PRO A 120 9.88 -5.38 -10.25
C PRO A 120 9.84 -4.22 -11.27
N PRO A 121 10.99 -3.65 -11.68
CA PRO A 121 11.04 -2.55 -12.66
C PRO A 121 10.39 -2.86 -14.02
N ARG A 122 10.34 -4.14 -14.40
CA ARG A 122 9.66 -4.58 -15.62
C ARG A 122 8.14 -4.43 -15.55
N LEU A 123 7.55 -4.58 -14.36
CA LEU A 123 6.12 -4.35 -14.16
C LEU A 123 5.82 -2.86 -14.23
N LEU A 124 6.66 -2.02 -13.61
CA LEU A 124 6.56 -0.55 -13.75
C LEU A 124 6.53 -0.13 -15.21
N ARG A 125 7.43 -0.68 -16.05
CA ARG A 125 7.42 -0.42 -17.50
C ARG A 125 6.17 -0.94 -18.21
N ARG A 126 5.75 -2.17 -17.89
CA ARG A 126 4.58 -2.81 -18.53
C ARG A 126 3.28 -2.05 -18.25
N TYR A 127 3.15 -1.44 -17.07
CA TYR A 127 1.92 -0.77 -16.61
C TYR A 127 2.03 0.76 -16.58
N ALA A 128 3.09 1.35 -17.15
CA ALA A 128 3.31 2.81 -17.11
C ALA A 128 2.15 3.63 -17.69
N ASP A 129 1.52 3.13 -18.76
CA ASP A 129 0.45 3.83 -19.49
C ASP A 129 -0.96 3.29 -19.16
N ARG A 130 -1.07 2.47 -18.11
CA ARG A 130 -2.34 1.84 -17.71
C ARG A 130 -3.05 2.69 -16.67
N SER A 131 -4.32 2.99 -16.91
CA SER A 131 -5.16 3.75 -15.97
C SER A 131 -5.87 2.87 -14.94
N ASP A 132 -5.93 1.56 -15.18
CA ASP A 132 -6.60 0.57 -14.33
C ASP A 132 -5.67 -0.09 -13.30
N VAL A 133 -4.35 0.03 -13.47
CA VAL A 133 -3.35 -0.53 -12.54
C VAL A 133 -2.30 0.53 -12.22
N LEU A 134 -2.23 0.92 -10.94
CA LEU A 134 -1.24 1.87 -10.45
C LEU A 134 -0.20 1.17 -9.58
N LEU A 135 1.06 1.22 -9.97
CA LEU A 135 2.17 0.62 -9.22
C LEU A 135 2.94 1.71 -8.46
N LEU A 136 3.04 1.57 -7.14
CA LEU A 136 3.60 2.57 -6.24
C LEU A 136 4.81 2.00 -5.50
N PRO A 137 6.00 2.00 -6.13
CA PRO A 137 7.20 1.49 -5.49
C PRO A 137 7.58 2.36 -4.28
N VAL A 138 7.87 1.71 -3.15
CA VAL A 138 8.32 2.38 -1.93
C VAL A 138 9.81 2.18 -1.75
N GLU A 139 10.49 3.20 -1.21
CA GLU A 139 11.88 3.07 -0.81
C GLU A 139 11.93 2.46 0.59
N PRO A 140 12.48 1.25 0.77
CA PRO A 140 12.30 0.47 1.99
C PRO A 140 12.99 1.05 3.23
N GLY A 141 14.04 1.85 3.04
CA GLY A 141 14.71 2.55 4.12
C GLY A 141 13.78 3.50 4.85
N GLN A 142 12.97 4.27 4.13
CA GLN A 142 12.09 5.28 4.72
C GLN A 142 10.63 4.85 4.85
N GLY A 143 10.22 3.82 4.12
CA GLY A 143 8.84 3.35 4.09
C GLY A 143 7.86 4.36 3.47
N LEU A 144 6.59 4.13 3.76
CA LEU A 144 5.47 4.91 3.24
C LEU A 144 5.52 6.34 3.77
N ARG A 145 5.49 7.29 2.83
CA ARG A 145 5.53 8.72 3.14
C ARG A 145 4.42 9.43 2.38
N ARG A 146 3.74 10.35 3.07
CA ARG A 146 2.86 11.30 2.40
C ARG A 146 3.73 12.23 1.57
N ARG A 147 3.63 12.16 0.24
CA ARG A 147 4.15 13.23 -0.60
C ARG A 147 3.30 14.46 -0.33
N ARG A 148 3.87 15.47 0.36
CA ARG A 148 3.33 16.82 0.24
C ARG A 148 3.60 17.25 -1.19
N THR A 149 2.58 17.35 -2.02
CA THR A 149 2.64 18.32 -3.10
C THR A 149 2.99 19.64 -2.43
N ARG A 150 4.08 20.29 -2.87
CA ARG A 150 4.26 21.71 -2.54
C ARG A 150 2.99 22.36 -3.08
N ALA A 151 2.11 22.82 -2.19
CA ALA A 151 1.02 23.68 -2.60
C ALA A 151 1.69 24.89 -3.24
N GLU A 152 1.74 24.94 -4.57
CA GLU A 152 1.73 26.24 -5.20
C GLU A 152 0.31 26.78 -4.98
N PRO A 153 0.15 27.93 -4.32
CA PRO A 153 -1.11 28.64 -4.43
C PRO A 153 -1.24 29.03 -5.90
N ARG A 154 -2.05 28.30 -6.66
CA ARG A 154 -2.52 28.77 -7.96
C ARG A 154 -3.43 29.97 -7.68
N GLY A 155 -2.81 31.14 -7.64
CA GLY A 155 -3.51 32.42 -7.81
C GLY A 155 -4.21 32.46 -9.17
N PRO A 156 -5.19 33.35 -9.35
CA PRO A 156 -6.19 33.22 -10.41
C PRO A 156 -5.71 33.88 -11.70
N TRP A 157 -4.69 33.36 -12.38
CA TRP A 157 -4.31 33.84 -13.70
C TRP A 157 -3.69 32.72 -14.55
N TRP A 158 -4.29 32.46 -15.71
CA TRP A 158 -3.69 31.74 -16.85
C TRP A 158 -3.89 32.62 -18.10
N PRO A 159 -2.86 32.90 -18.91
CA PRO A 159 -3.00 33.31 -20.30
C PRO A 159 -3.18 32.10 -21.23
#